data_AF-A0A8J2T6N9-F1
#
_entry.id   AF-A0A8J2T6N9-F1
#
_cell.length_a   1.000
_cell.length_b   1.000
_cell.length_c   1.000
_cell.angle_alpha   90.00
_cell.angle_beta   90.00
_cell.angle_gamma   90.00
#
_symmetry.space_group_name_H-M   'P 1'
#
loop_
_entity.id
_entity.type
_entity.pdbx_description
1 polymer ?
#
loop_
_entity_poly.entity_id
_entity_poly.type
_entity_poly.pdbx_seq_one_letter_code
_entity_poly.pdbx_strand_id
1 'polypeptide(L)' 'MYIAAQMNRFLFITAAFAYYTAWLLLPIFDLDCVIPLFPLPSVYAVYIPIVLLLAGFTLVGTFLGCLLLFDKNEPISKRC' A
#
# COMPACT_ATOMS: atom_id res chain seq x y z
N MET A 1 0.08 -26.79 1.68
CA MET A 1 -0.83 -25.66 2.03
C MET A 1 -0.68 -24.43 1.12
N TYR A 2 0.36 -24.31 0.29
CA TYR A 2 0.58 -23.15 -0.61
C TYR A 2 -0.02 -23.27 -2.02
N ILE A 3 -0.64 -24.41 -2.40
CA ILE A 3 -1.05 -24.69 -3.78
C ILE A 3 -2.53 -24.33 -4.06
N ALA A 4 -3.40 -24.31 -3.05
CA ALA A 4 -4.82 -23.97 -3.23
C ALA A 4 -5.08 -22.47 -3.50
N ALA A 5 -4.11 -21.59 -3.19
CA ALA A 5 -4.23 -20.15 -3.39
C ALA A 5 -3.85 -19.68 -4.82
N GLN A 6 -3.33 -20.58 -5.67
CA GLN A 6 -2.84 -20.21 -7.01
C GLN A 6 -3.94 -20.19 -8.09
N MET A 7 -5.05 -20.89 -7.88
CA MET A 7 -6.19 -20.87 -8.79
C MET A 7 -7.15 -19.77 -8.33
N ASN A 8 -7.30 -18.73 -9.16
CA ASN A 8 -8.27 -17.61 -9.01
C ASN A 8 -7.73 -16.33 -8.38
N ARG A 9 -6.51 -15.88 -8.76
CA ARG A 9 -5.98 -14.53 -8.45
C ARG A 9 -7.00 -13.42 -8.69
N PHE A 10 -7.79 -13.54 -9.75
CA PHE A 10 -8.88 -12.61 -10.05
C PHE A 10 -9.93 -12.57 -8.94
N LEU A 11 -10.49 -13.72 -8.54
CA LEU A 11 -11.47 -13.78 -7.45
C LEU A 11 -10.90 -13.26 -6.13
N PHE A 12 -9.63 -13.54 -5.85
CA PHE A 12 -8.97 -13.04 -4.66
C PHE A 12 -8.89 -11.51 -4.66
N ILE A 13 -8.42 -10.91 -5.76
CA ILE A 13 -8.33 -9.45 -5.91
C ILE A 13 -9.71 -8.81 -5.87
N THR A 14 -10.71 -9.40 -6.54
CA THR A 14 -12.09 -8.92 -6.53
C THR A 14 -12.71 -8.99 -5.14
N ALA A 15 -12.51 -10.08 -4.40
CA ALA A 15 -13.00 -10.22 -3.02
C ALA A 15 -12.32 -9.22 -2.08
N ALA A 16 -11.01 -9.02 -2.21
CA ALA A 16 -10.27 -8.03 -1.42
C ALA A 16 -10.73 -6.59 -1.73
N PHE A 17 -10.98 -6.29 -3.01
CA PHE A 17 -11.52 -5.00 -3.45
C PHE A 17 -12.92 -4.76 -2.89
N ALA A 18 -13.82 -5.74 -2.99
CA ALA A 18 -15.18 -5.63 -2.47
C ALA A 18 -15.19 -5.45 -0.94
N TYR A 19 -14.33 -6.18 -0.22
CA TYR A 19 -14.18 -6.04 1.24
C TYR A 19 -13.73 -4.63 1.63
N TYR A 20 -12.67 -4.11 1.01
CA TYR A 20 -12.18 -2.75 1.30
C TYR A 20 -13.19 -1.67 0.89
N THR A 21 -13.89 -1.85 -0.24
CA THR A 21 -14.92 -0.91 -0.69
C THR A 21 -16.08 -0.86 0.29
N ALA A 22 -16.58 -2.01 0.74
CA ALA A 22 -17.63 -2.08 1.76
C ALA A 22 -17.18 -1.45 3.08
N TRP A 23 -15.94 -1.69 3.50
CA TRP A 23 -15.38 -1.10 4.72
C TRP A 23 -15.24 0.42 4.64
N LEU A 24 -14.90 0.97 3.47
CA LEU A 24 -14.81 2.42 3.23
C LEU A 24 -16.20 3.09 3.13
N LEU A 25 -17.24 2.33 2.77
CA LEU A 25 -18.63 2.80 2.73
C LEU A 25 -19.31 2.82 4.11
N LEU A 26 -18.81 2.05 5.08
CA LEU A 26 -19.36 2.00 6.44
C LEU A 26 -19.56 3.36 7.15
N PRO A 27 -18.59 4.31 7.12
CA PRO A 27 -18.75 5.62 7.74
C PRO A 27 -19.64 6.55 6.92
N ILE A 28 -19.79 6.33 5.60
CA ILE A 28 -20.64 7.14 4.73
C ILE A 28 -22.12 6.96 5.10
N PHE A 29 -22.49 5.77 5.54
CA PHE A 29 -23.87 5.45 5.92
C PHE A 29 -24.10 5.49 7.44
N ASP A 30 -23.11 5.88 8.25
CA ASP A 30 -23.20 5.97 9.71
C ASP A 30 -23.58 4.64 10.40
N LEU A 31 -23.17 3.50 9.82
CA LEU A 31 -23.46 2.16 10.36
C LEU A 31 -22.47 1.72 11.45
N ASP A 32 -21.54 2.59 11.83
CA ASP A 32 -20.50 2.32 12.84
C ASP A 32 -21.10 1.88 14.20
N CYS A 33 -22.33 2.29 14.51
CA CYS A 33 -23.03 1.91 15.75
C CYS A 33 -23.86 0.61 15.65
N VAL A 34 -24.24 0.18 14.44
CA VAL A 34 -25.28 -0.85 14.25
C VAL A 34 -24.66 -2.23 13.98
N ILE A 35 -23.46 -2.28 13.40
CA ILE A 35 -22.86 -3.54 12.97
C ILE A 35 -21.44 -3.71 13.51
N PRO A 36 -21.21 -4.62 14.48
CA PRO A 36 -19.87 -4.97 14.96
C PRO A 36 -19.16 -5.93 13.98
N LEU A 37 -19.36 -5.74 12.67
CA LEU A 37 -18.78 -6.61 11.63
C LEU A 37 -17.29 -6.35 11.41
N PHE A 38 -16.80 -5.17 11.80
CA PHE A 38 -15.42 -4.77 11.60
C PHE A 38 -14.70 -4.59 12.94
N PRO A 39 -13.58 -5.29 13.18
CA PRO A 39 -12.84 -5.20 14.43
C PRO A 39 -12.09 -3.86 14.60
N LEU A 40 -11.93 -3.09 13.52
CA LEU A 40 -11.24 -1.81 13.53
C LEU A 40 -12.22 -0.67 13.23
N PRO A 41 -12.13 0.45 13.96
CA PRO A 41 -12.87 1.68 13.66
C PRO A 41 -12.71 2.12 12.20
N SER A 42 -13.78 2.66 11.62
CA SER A 42 -13.83 3.03 10.20
C SER A 42 -12.78 4.08 9.77
N VAL A 43 -12.27 4.87 10.71
CA VAL A 43 -11.14 5.80 10.50
C VAL A 43 -9.90 5.10 9.92
N TYR A 44 -9.65 3.84 10.28
CA TYR A 44 -8.50 3.08 9.76
C TYR A 44 -8.61 2.72 8.28
N ALA A 45 -9.82 2.68 7.70
CA ALA A 45 -10.02 2.44 6.28
C ALA A 45 -9.35 3.53 5.41
N VAL A 46 -9.25 4.75 5.92
CA VAL A 46 -8.59 5.88 5.25
C VAL A 46 -7.08 5.91 5.53
N TYR A 47 -6.65 5.56 6.74
CA TYR A 47 -5.23 5.62 7.10
C TYR A 47 -4.37 4.57 6.37
N ILE A 48 -4.89 3.36 6.15
CA ILE A 48 -4.15 2.29 5.47
C ILE A 48 -3.65 2.70 4.08
N PRO A 49 -4.49 3.19 3.14
CA PRO A 49 -4.02 3.60 1.82
C PRO A 49 -3.05 4.79 1.87
N ILE A 50 -3.22 5.72 2.81
CA ILE A 50 -2.32 6.86 2.99
C ILE A 50 -0.92 6.40 3.40
N VAL A 51 -0.83 5.53 4.41
CA VAL A 51 0.45 4.98 4.89
C VAL A 51 1.12 4.16 3.80
N LEU A 52 0.36 3.38 3.04
CA LEU A 52 0.88 2.60 1.91
C LEU A 52 1.50 3.50 0.84
N LEU A 53 0.82 4.60 0.50
CA LEU A 53 1.29 5.56 -0.50
C LEU A 53 2.55 6.30 -0.01
N LEU A 54 2.58 6.72 1.25
CA LEU A 54 3.76 7.31 1.90
C LEU A 54 4.95 6.35 1.92
N ALA A 55 4.73 5.10 2.33
CA ALA A 55 5.77 4.07 2.37
C ALA A 55 6.31 3.77 0.96
N GLY A 56 5.42 3.64 -0.03
CA GLY A 56 5.82 3.43 -1.43
C GLY A 56 6.61 4.62 -1.98
N PHE A 57 6.14 5.84 -1.75
CA PHE A 57 6.80 7.06 -2.23
C PHE A 57 8.18 7.26 -1.59
N THR A 58 8.30 7.06 -0.28
CA THR A 58 9.58 7.15 0.43
C THR A 58 10.56 6.08 -0.03
N LEU A 59 10.09 4.86 -0.29
CA LEU A 59 10.94 3.78 -0.82
C LEU A 59 11.46 4.10 -2.22
N VAL A 60 10.59 4.52 -3.14
CA VAL A 60 10.97 4.88 -4.51
C VAL A 60 11.89 6.11 -4.51
N GLY A 61 11.58 7.12 -3.72
CA GLY A 61 12.39 8.34 -3.58
C GLY A 61 13.79 8.03 -3.04
N THR A 62 13.89 7.17 -2.02
CA THR A 62 15.19 6.75 -1.45
C THR A 62 16.00 5.97 -2.47
N PHE A 63 15.37 5.06 -3.21
CA PHE A 63 16.05 4.26 -4.24
C PHE A 63 16.62 5.16 -5.36
N LEU A 64 15.83 6.10 -5.86
CA LEU A 64 16.30 7.08 -6.85
C LEU A 64 17.41 7.96 -6.29
N GLY A 65 17.28 8.43 -5.05
CA GLY A 65 18.32 9.22 -4.37
C GLY A 65 19.64 8.44 -4.25
N CYS A 66 19.58 7.16 -3.88
CA CYS A 66 20.75 6.28 -3.86
C CYS A 66 21.38 6.18 -5.24
N LEU A 67 20.61 5.93 -6.31
CA LEU A 67 21.16 5.85 -7.67
C LEU A 67 21.90 7.14 -8.06
N LEU A 68 21.33 8.32 -7.77
CA LEU A 68 21.97 9.60 -8.08
C LEU A 68 23.27 9.85 -7.29
N LEU A 69 23.33 9.38 -6.04
CA LEU A 69 24.51 9.58 -5.17
C LEU A 69 25.61 8.57 -5.47
N PHE A 70 25.28 7.32 -5.79
CA PHE A 70 26.25 6.26 -6.07
C PHE A 70 26.77 6.26 -7.51
N ASP A 71 26.12 6.96 -8.44
CA ASP A 71 26.60 7.12 -9.82
C ASP A 71 27.85 8.03 -9.92
N LYS A 72 28.06 8.91 -8.93
CA LYS A 72 29.16 9.89 -8.93
C LYS A 72 30.50 9.36 -8.39
N ASN A 73 30.73 8.06 -8.46
CA ASN A 73 31.98 7.42 -8.05
C ASN A 73 33.03 7.36 -9.18
N GLU A 74 32.92 8.19 -10.22
CA GLU A 74 34.06 8.41 -11.11
C GLU A 74 34.93 9.52 -10.49
N PRO A 75 36.06 9.20 -9.81
CA PRO A 75 37.01 10.24 -9.48
C PRO A 75 37.42 10.86 -10.80
N ILE A 76 37.10 12.15 -10.99
CA ILE A 76 37.68 12.96 -12.06
C ILE A 76 39.19 12.94 -11.80
N SER A 77 39.85 11.94 -12.37
CA SER A 77 41.29 11.83 -12.48
C SER A 77 41.70 13.04 -13.28
N LYS A 78 42.17 14.04 -12.53
CA LYS A 78 42.62 15.33 -13.06
C LYS A 78 43.77 15.06 -14.02
N ARG A 79 43.47 15.02 -15.31
CA ARG A 79 44.48 14.99 -16.36
C ARG A 79 44.88 16.43 -16.65
N CYS A 80 45.78 16.95 -15.81
CA CYS A 80 46.81 17.89 -16.26
C CYS A 80 47.92 17.10 -16.94
#